data_AF-A0AAV2SA01-F1
#
_entry.id   AF-A0AAV2SA01-F1
#
_cell.length_a   1.000
_cell.length_b   1.000
_cell.length_c   1.000
_cell.angle_alpha   90.00
_cell.angle_beta   90.00
_cell.angle_gamma   90.00
#
_symmetry.space_group_name_H-M   'P 1'
#
loop_
_entity.id
_entity.type
_entity.pdbx_description
1 polymer ?
#
loop_
_entity_poly.entity_id
_entity_poly.type
_entity_poly.pdbx_seq_one_letter_code
_entity_poly.pdbx_strand_id
1 'polypeptide(L)'
;DTMSGLLSKNVRYAKFCERLNSLKYQHAVEVCGQKLLHLVMRTLICGDIDQICDCVRMIQRSNTKYKNSFTKDEVRRLEMGDNRRYDISLLVKIIKMVCGLAPAGNNCWTQFTSDNELLEYLITTLKEWRNDLVHTYDSVLTDDQLDNYLCELRDLAKKIVSTLEVRAGELGKHFSVNEATETLQVVHEIIAEVNAY
;
A
#
# COMPACT_ATOMS: atom_id res chain seq x y z
N ASP A 1 -46.32 5.96 3.63
CA ASP A 1 -45.05 5.22 3.43
C ASP A 1 -44.17 5.67 2.25
N THR A 2 -44.71 6.22 1.16
CA THR A 2 -43.92 6.55 -0.04
C THR A 2 -43.02 7.80 0.07
N MET A 3 -43.42 8.83 0.83
CA MET A 3 -42.61 10.05 1.02
C MET A 3 -41.40 9.86 1.95
N SER A 4 -41.53 9.00 2.97
CA SER A 4 -40.42 8.69 3.90
C SER A 4 -39.25 7.99 3.19
N GLY A 5 -39.55 7.11 2.23
CA GLY A 5 -38.55 6.44 1.39
C GLY A 5 -37.78 7.38 0.44
N LEU A 6 -38.44 8.41 -0.10
CA LEU A 6 -37.79 9.40 -0.98
C LEU A 6 -36.85 10.34 -0.21
N LEU A 7 -37.27 10.82 0.96
CA LEU A 7 -36.44 11.65 1.84
C LEU A 7 -35.20 10.88 2.33
N SER A 8 -35.36 9.60 2.70
CA SER A 8 -34.23 8.73 3.10
C SER A 8 -33.21 8.49 1.98
N LYS A 9 -33.65 8.41 0.72
CA LYS A 9 -32.77 8.26 -0.45
C LYS A 9 -32.00 9.54 -0.75
N ASN A 10 -32.65 10.70 -0.69
CA ASN A 10 -32.02 12.00 -0.91
C ASN A 10 -30.92 12.29 0.13
N VAL A 11 -31.16 11.96 1.41
CA VAL A 11 -30.16 12.13 2.46
C VAL A 11 -28.95 11.21 2.26
N ARG A 12 -29.18 9.96 1.82
CA ARG A 12 -28.08 9.03 1.50
C ARG A 12 -27.24 9.48 0.31
N TYR A 13 -27.88 10.02 -0.73
CA TYR A 13 -27.19 10.53 -1.90
C TYR A 13 -26.35 11.78 -1.57
N ALA A 14 -26.88 12.73 -0.81
CA ALA A 14 -26.13 13.91 -0.37
C ALA A 14 -24.88 13.54 0.43
N LYS A 15 -25.02 12.63 1.41
CA LYS A 15 -23.87 12.11 2.18
C LYS A 15 -22.84 11.36 1.34
N PHE A 16 -23.28 10.73 0.26
CA PHE A 16 -22.35 10.08 -0.68
C PHE A 16 -21.57 11.12 -1.49
N CYS A 17 -22.25 12.14 -2.04
CA CYS A 17 -21.60 13.22 -2.78
C CYS A 17 -20.59 13.98 -1.92
N GLU A 18 -20.93 14.26 -0.66
CA GLU A 18 -20.01 14.90 0.30
C GLU A 18 -18.73 14.07 0.53
N ARG A 19 -18.79 12.75 0.36
CA ARG A 19 -17.67 11.85 0.69
C ARG A 19 -16.96 11.31 -0.55
N LEU A 20 -17.34 11.76 -1.73
CA LEU A 20 -16.82 11.26 -2.99
C LEU A 20 -15.30 11.43 -3.08
N ASN A 21 -14.77 12.58 -2.66
CA ASN A 21 -13.33 12.87 -2.68
C ASN A 21 -12.54 11.96 -1.72
N SER A 22 -13.08 11.69 -0.53
CA SER A 22 -12.45 10.76 0.42
C SER A 22 -12.42 9.33 -0.14
N LEU A 23 -13.51 8.89 -0.78
CA LEU A 23 -13.59 7.57 -1.43
C LEU A 23 -12.64 7.45 -2.63
N LYS A 24 -12.56 8.51 -3.43
CA LYS A 24 -11.62 8.68 -4.54
C LYS A 24 -10.17 8.51 -4.07
N TYR A 25 -9.78 9.26 -3.04
CA TYR A 25 -8.44 9.16 -2.48
C TYR A 25 -8.16 7.77 -1.89
N GLN A 26 -9.12 7.19 -1.15
CA GLN A 26 -8.99 5.84 -0.61
C GLN A 26 -8.78 4.80 -1.72
N HIS A 27 -9.53 4.92 -2.83
CA HIS A 27 -9.35 4.04 -3.98
C HIS A 27 -7.96 4.20 -4.60
N ALA A 28 -7.51 5.45 -4.80
CA ALA A 28 -6.17 5.74 -5.33
C ALA A 28 -5.08 5.11 -4.45
N VAL A 29 -5.12 5.33 -3.13
CA VAL A 29 -4.15 4.76 -2.18
C VAL A 29 -4.14 3.24 -2.23
N GLU A 30 -5.30 2.58 -2.23
CA GLU A 30 -5.36 1.12 -2.25
C GLU A 30 -4.79 0.54 -3.54
N VAL A 31 -5.19 1.04 -4.70
CA VAL A 31 -4.74 0.50 -6.00
C VAL A 31 -3.27 0.83 -6.27
N CYS A 32 -2.86 2.07 -6.07
CA CYS A 32 -1.46 2.49 -6.23
C CYS A 32 -0.56 1.76 -5.24
N GLY A 33 -0.98 1.70 -3.98
CA GLY A 33 -0.20 1.05 -2.93
C GLY A 33 -0.03 -0.44 -3.15
N GLN A 34 -1.06 -1.17 -3.57
CA GLN A 34 -0.93 -2.59 -3.93
C GLN A 34 0.09 -2.79 -5.05
N LYS A 35 -0.02 -2.01 -6.14
CA LYS A 35 0.91 -2.11 -7.28
C LYS A 35 2.36 -1.83 -6.88
N LEU A 36 2.59 -0.76 -6.12
CA LEU A 36 3.91 -0.40 -5.61
C LEU A 36 4.49 -1.52 -4.72
N LEU A 37 3.68 -2.07 -3.82
CA LEU A 37 4.15 -3.12 -2.93
C LEU A 37 4.38 -4.43 -3.69
N HIS A 38 3.61 -4.75 -4.72
CA HIS A 38 3.90 -5.88 -5.60
C HIS A 38 5.22 -5.70 -6.36
N LEU A 39 5.53 -4.49 -6.83
CA LEU A 39 6.83 -4.19 -7.43
C LEU A 39 7.96 -4.41 -6.41
N VAL A 40 7.86 -3.83 -5.21
CA VAL A 40 8.84 -4.03 -4.13
C VAL A 40 9.04 -5.51 -3.83
N MET A 41 7.94 -6.26 -3.73
CA MET A 41 7.94 -7.68 -3.45
C MET A 41 8.64 -8.49 -4.55
N ARG A 42 8.35 -8.20 -5.84
CA ARG A 42 9.02 -8.83 -6.99
C ARG A 42 10.51 -8.56 -7.03
N THR A 43 10.91 -7.32 -6.75
CA THR A 43 12.31 -6.91 -6.84
C THR A 43 13.14 -7.52 -5.71
N LEU A 44 12.61 -7.58 -4.48
CA LEU A 44 13.40 -7.96 -3.31
C LEU A 44 13.32 -9.45 -2.95
N ILE A 45 12.22 -10.14 -3.27
CA ILE A 45 12.07 -11.55 -2.94
C ILE A 45 12.87 -12.41 -3.92
N CYS A 46 13.68 -13.33 -3.39
CA CYS A 46 14.37 -14.32 -4.21
C CYS A 46 13.39 -15.41 -4.64
N GLY A 47 13.05 -15.46 -5.92
CA GLY A 47 12.24 -16.54 -6.50
C GLY A 47 10.93 -16.05 -7.11
N ASP A 48 10.09 -17.00 -7.51
CA ASP A 48 8.79 -16.67 -8.06
C ASP A 48 7.87 -16.16 -6.94
N ILE A 49 6.99 -15.19 -7.26
CA ILE A 49 5.99 -14.69 -6.30
C ILE A 49 5.13 -15.85 -5.78
N ASP A 50 4.91 -16.86 -6.60
CA ASP A 50 4.12 -18.04 -6.24
C ASP A 50 4.77 -18.84 -5.09
N GLN A 51 6.07 -18.63 -4.83
CA GLN A 51 6.82 -19.24 -3.72
C GLN A 51 6.77 -18.42 -2.43
N ILE A 52 6.15 -17.23 -2.42
CA ILE A 52 6.05 -16.38 -1.22
C ILE A 52 5.35 -17.11 -0.07
N CYS A 53 4.34 -17.92 -0.38
CA CYS A 53 3.63 -18.69 0.61
C CYS A 53 4.56 -19.67 1.33
N ASP A 54 5.49 -20.28 0.60
CA ASP A 54 6.47 -21.20 1.16
C ASP A 54 7.54 -20.46 1.96
N CYS A 55 8.02 -19.30 1.48
CA CYS A 55 8.89 -18.41 2.25
C CYS A 55 8.27 -18.00 3.58
N VAL A 56 7.00 -17.56 3.56
CA VAL A 56 6.27 -17.17 4.78
C VAL A 56 6.09 -18.37 5.71
N ARG A 57 5.72 -19.55 5.19
CA ARG A 57 5.60 -20.79 6.00
C ARG A 57 6.92 -21.19 6.63
N MET A 58 8.02 -21.09 5.90
CA MET A 58 9.35 -21.38 6.42
C MET A 58 9.70 -20.45 7.60
N ILE A 59 9.44 -19.15 7.45
CA ILE A 59 9.67 -18.15 8.52
C ILE A 59 8.74 -18.39 9.73
N GLN A 60 7.48 -18.75 9.50
CA GLN A 60 6.54 -19.04 10.58
C GLN A 60 6.91 -20.30 11.39
N ARG A 61 7.49 -21.32 10.73
CA ARG A 61 7.97 -22.53 11.41
C ARG A 61 9.18 -22.27 12.29
N SER A 62 10.07 -21.37 11.86
CA SER A 62 11.30 -21.05 12.58
C SER A 62 11.12 -19.99 13.67
N ASN A 63 9.99 -19.26 13.69
CA ASN A 63 9.79 -18.16 14.63
C ASN A 63 8.32 -18.03 15.09
N THR A 64 8.09 -18.34 16.37
CA THR A 64 6.77 -18.30 17.01
C THR A 64 6.17 -16.89 17.11
N LYS A 65 7.01 -15.85 17.20
CA LYS A 65 6.55 -14.44 17.17
C LYS A 65 5.92 -14.11 15.82
N TYR A 66 6.52 -14.60 14.74
CA TYR A 66 6.00 -14.42 13.39
C TYR A 66 4.79 -15.30 13.09
N LYS A 67 4.74 -16.51 13.63
CA LYS A 67 3.52 -17.34 13.54
C LYS A 67 2.30 -16.64 14.14
N ASN A 68 2.48 -15.98 15.28
CA ASN A 68 1.39 -15.33 16.01
C ASN A 68 1.03 -13.93 15.46
N SER A 69 1.78 -13.38 14.50
CA SER A 69 1.52 -12.04 13.95
C SER A 69 0.49 -12.04 12.82
N PHE A 70 0.13 -13.20 12.27
CA PHE A 70 -0.90 -13.32 11.24
C PHE A 70 -2.25 -13.71 11.85
N THR A 71 -3.30 -13.02 11.40
CA THR A 71 -4.68 -13.40 11.67
C THR A 71 -5.05 -14.66 10.88
N LYS A 72 -6.11 -15.37 11.31
CA LYS A 72 -6.62 -16.53 10.57
C LYS A 72 -7.01 -16.20 9.12
N ASP A 73 -7.51 -14.99 8.88
CA ASP A 73 -7.89 -14.55 7.53
C ASP A 73 -6.66 -14.30 6.66
N GLU A 74 -5.63 -13.64 7.19
CA GLU A 74 -4.36 -13.46 6.48
C GLU A 74 -3.69 -14.80 6.13
N VAL A 75 -3.69 -15.76 7.06
CA VAL A 75 -3.19 -17.13 6.80
C VAL A 75 -3.99 -17.79 5.69
N ARG A 76 -5.33 -17.69 5.73
CA ARG A 76 -6.19 -18.25 4.69
C ARG A 76 -5.91 -17.62 3.32
N ARG A 77 -5.72 -16.30 3.25
CA ARG A 77 -5.38 -15.60 1.99
C ARG A 77 -4.02 -16.06 1.46
N LEU A 78 -3.04 -16.21 2.34
CA LEU A 78 -1.73 -16.79 1.98
C LEU A 78 -1.87 -18.19 1.41
N GLU A 79 -2.69 -19.05 2.02
CA GLU A 79 -2.91 -20.42 1.55
C GLU A 79 -3.61 -20.50 0.19
N MET A 80 -4.41 -19.49 -0.17
CA MET A 80 -5.03 -19.39 -1.50
C MET A 80 -4.03 -19.02 -2.60
N GLY A 81 -2.87 -18.45 -2.25
CA GLY A 81 -1.83 -18.08 -3.20
C GLY A 81 -2.15 -16.89 -4.11
N ASP A 82 -3.35 -16.29 -4.00
CA ASP A 82 -3.74 -15.14 -4.82
C ASP A 82 -3.20 -13.83 -4.22
N ASN A 83 -1.91 -13.57 -4.48
CA ASN A 83 -1.21 -12.37 -4.04
C ASN A 83 -1.83 -11.05 -4.53
N ARG A 84 -2.64 -11.09 -5.60
CA ARG A 84 -3.32 -9.91 -6.16
C ARG A 84 -4.43 -9.41 -5.25
N ARG A 85 -4.90 -10.24 -4.32
CA ARG A 85 -5.94 -9.91 -3.33
C ARG A 85 -5.38 -9.53 -1.97
N TYR A 86 -4.06 -9.45 -1.83
CA TYR A 86 -3.47 -9.04 -0.58
C TYR A 86 -3.63 -7.53 -0.44
N ASP A 87 -4.23 -7.13 0.67
CA ASP A 87 -4.32 -5.72 1.00
C ASP A 87 -2.95 -5.16 1.41
N ILE A 88 -2.84 -3.83 1.42
CA ILE A 88 -1.61 -3.11 1.75
C ILE A 88 -1.00 -3.56 3.09
N SER A 89 -1.81 -3.83 4.11
CA SER A 89 -1.30 -4.24 5.42
C SER A 89 -0.65 -5.62 5.38
N LEU A 90 -1.26 -6.57 4.68
CA LEU A 90 -0.71 -7.91 4.49
C LEU A 90 0.57 -7.85 3.64
N LEU A 91 0.57 -7.08 2.55
CA LEU A 91 1.75 -6.91 1.68
C LEU A 91 2.94 -6.32 2.45
N VAL A 92 2.75 -5.23 3.20
CA VAL A 92 3.83 -4.65 4.02
C VAL A 92 4.33 -5.63 5.07
N LYS A 93 3.45 -6.42 5.71
CA LYS A 93 3.85 -7.45 6.67
C LYS A 93 4.72 -8.52 6.01
N ILE A 94 4.33 -9.03 4.84
CA ILE A 94 5.07 -10.04 4.09
C ILE A 94 6.44 -9.48 3.66
N ILE A 95 6.46 -8.31 3.03
CA ILE A 95 7.70 -7.67 2.56
C ILE A 95 8.67 -7.48 3.71
N LYS A 96 8.19 -6.97 4.86
CA LYS A 96 9.07 -6.77 6.01
C LYS A 96 9.66 -8.07 6.53
N MET A 97 8.86 -9.12 6.58
CA MET A 97 9.30 -10.42 7.08
C MET A 97 10.23 -11.15 6.12
N VAL A 98 9.87 -11.22 4.83
CA VAL A 98 10.60 -12.01 3.84
C VAL A 98 11.87 -11.29 3.40
N CYS A 99 11.82 -9.97 3.26
CA CYS A 99 12.98 -9.18 2.83
C CYS A 99 13.87 -8.73 4.01
N GLY A 100 13.56 -9.18 5.24
CA GLY A 100 14.36 -8.89 6.43
C GLY A 100 14.42 -7.40 6.79
N LEU A 101 13.39 -6.64 6.41
CA LEU A 101 13.33 -5.21 6.66
C LEU A 101 13.09 -4.91 8.15
N ALA A 102 13.63 -3.79 8.61
CA ALA A 102 13.52 -3.44 10.02
C ALA A 102 12.07 -3.20 10.48
N PRO A 103 11.67 -3.72 11.66
CA PRO A 103 10.37 -3.40 12.25
C PRO A 103 10.33 -1.93 12.68
N ALA A 104 9.12 -1.37 12.78
CA ALA A 104 8.92 -0.02 13.28
C ALA A 104 9.48 0.13 14.71
N GLY A 105 10.11 1.27 14.99
CA GLY A 105 10.75 1.55 16.29
C GLY A 105 12.15 0.98 16.46
N ASN A 106 12.75 0.39 15.42
CA ASN A 106 14.18 0.06 15.42
C ASN A 106 15.01 1.34 15.33
N ASN A 107 16.18 1.40 15.98
CA ASN A 107 17.08 2.56 15.96
C ASN A 107 17.53 2.97 14.55
N CYS A 108 17.49 2.06 13.56
CA CYS A 108 17.73 2.44 12.17
C CYS A 108 16.70 3.46 11.64
N TRP A 109 15.54 3.60 12.31
CA TRP A 109 14.50 4.57 11.98
C TRP A 109 14.81 6.00 12.42
N THR A 110 15.74 6.18 13.34
CA THR A 110 16.10 7.51 13.87
C THR A 110 17.35 8.09 13.22
N GLN A 111 17.96 7.37 12.27
CA GLN A 111 19.20 7.78 11.60
C GLN A 111 18.95 8.47 10.24
N PHE A 112 17.71 8.86 9.95
CA PHE A 112 17.36 9.45 8.65
C PHE A 112 17.72 10.93 8.55
N THR A 113 18.28 11.30 7.41
CA THR A 113 18.27 12.67 6.88
C THR A 113 17.15 12.78 5.85
N SER A 114 16.69 14.01 5.55
CA SER A 114 15.65 14.29 4.54
C SER A 114 15.92 13.67 3.17
N ASP A 115 17.17 13.32 2.91
CA ASP A 115 17.67 12.93 1.59
C ASP A 115 17.90 11.41 1.46
N ASN A 116 17.71 10.63 2.53
CA ASN A 116 17.98 9.20 2.53
C ASN A 116 16.96 8.40 3.36
N GLU A 117 15.69 8.50 2.96
CA GLU A 117 14.59 7.76 3.58
C GLU A 117 14.71 6.26 3.27
N LEU A 118 14.70 5.41 4.32
CA LEU A 118 14.71 3.97 4.14
C LEU A 118 13.41 3.47 3.50
N LEU A 119 13.52 2.42 2.68
CA LEU A 119 12.39 1.78 2.04
C LEU A 119 11.33 1.34 3.06
N GLU A 120 11.78 0.86 4.22
CA GLU A 120 10.94 0.49 5.35
C GLU A 120 10.02 1.59 5.83
N TYR A 121 10.56 2.80 5.91
CA TYR A 121 9.83 3.97 6.34
C TYR A 121 8.76 4.29 5.32
N LEU A 122 9.13 4.39 4.04
CA LEU A 122 8.23 4.75 2.95
C LEU A 122 7.05 3.78 2.79
N ILE A 123 7.30 2.46 2.79
CA ILE A 123 6.21 1.47 2.70
C ILE A 123 5.33 1.46 3.95
N THR A 124 5.85 1.94 5.09
CA THR A 124 5.08 2.05 6.33
C THR A 124 4.21 3.29 6.31
N THR A 125 4.73 4.42 5.82
CA THR A 125 3.94 5.63 5.56
C THR A 125 2.74 5.34 4.67
N LEU A 126 2.95 4.58 3.57
CA LEU A 126 1.85 4.15 2.69
C LEU A 126 0.78 3.32 3.45
N LYS A 127 1.21 2.40 4.32
CA LYS A 127 0.30 1.61 5.16
C LYS A 127 -0.45 2.50 6.17
N GLU A 128 0.23 3.45 6.79
CA GLU A 128 -0.35 4.38 7.75
C GLU A 128 -1.41 5.25 7.07
N TRP A 129 -1.12 5.83 5.91
CA TRP A 129 -2.11 6.56 5.12
C TRP A 129 -3.35 5.73 4.83
N ARG A 130 -3.18 4.49 4.39
CA ARG A 130 -4.31 3.58 4.16
C ARG A 130 -5.11 3.34 5.45
N ASN A 131 -4.45 3.13 6.58
CA ASN A 131 -5.12 2.89 7.86
C ASN A 131 -5.86 4.13 8.35
N ASP A 132 -5.24 5.31 8.24
CA ASP A 132 -5.84 6.58 8.62
C ASP A 132 -7.11 6.83 7.80
N LEU A 133 -7.11 6.51 6.50
CA LEU A 133 -8.29 6.62 5.64
C LEU A 133 -9.43 5.69 6.04
N VAL A 134 -9.12 4.49 6.56
CA VAL A 134 -10.15 3.58 7.09
C VAL A 134 -10.78 4.14 8.37
N HIS A 135 -10.02 4.88 9.17
CA HIS A 135 -10.47 5.45 10.44
C HIS A 135 -11.07 6.86 10.31
N THR A 136 -10.70 7.59 9.27
CA THR A 136 -11.26 8.92 8.93
C THR A 136 -12.43 8.83 7.96
N TYR A 137 -13.18 7.71 7.98
CA TYR A 137 -14.33 7.49 7.09
C TYR A 137 -15.31 8.69 7.07
N ASP A 138 -15.44 9.43 8.17
CA ASP A 138 -16.33 10.60 8.28
C ASP A 138 -15.70 11.94 7.84
N SER A 139 -14.42 11.98 7.44
CA SER A 139 -13.79 13.19 6.93
C SER A 139 -14.22 13.45 5.49
N VAL A 140 -14.65 14.68 5.22
CA VAL A 140 -14.99 15.17 3.89
C VAL A 140 -13.79 15.96 3.37
N LEU A 141 -13.21 15.50 2.27
CA LEU A 141 -12.11 16.20 1.61
C LEU A 141 -12.64 17.25 0.63
N THR A 142 -12.08 18.45 0.69
CA THR A 142 -12.23 19.45 -0.37
C THR A 142 -11.45 19.04 -1.62
N ASP A 143 -11.74 19.65 -2.76
CA ASP A 143 -11.01 19.39 -4.01
C ASP A 143 -9.51 19.74 -3.86
N ASP A 144 -9.19 20.88 -3.24
CA ASP A 144 -7.79 21.27 -2.96
C ASP A 144 -7.06 20.25 -2.06
N GLN A 145 -7.76 19.68 -1.08
CA GLN A 145 -7.19 18.64 -0.21
C GLN A 145 -6.96 17.34 -0.97
N LEU A 146 -7.92 16.95 -1.82
CA LEU A 146 -7.78 15.77 -2.68
C LEU A 146 -6.57 15.94 -3.61
N ASP A 147 -6.44 17.08 -4.28
CA ASP A 147 -5.34 17.37 -5.20
C ASP A 147 -3.98 17.31 -4.49
N ASN A 148 -3.86 17.92 -3.30
CA ASN A 148 -2.64 17.85 -2.50
C ASN A 148 -2.31 16.41 -2.10
N TYR A 149 -3.28 15.64 -1.61
CA TYR A 149 -3.05 14.26 -1.20
C TYR A 149 -2.68 13.33 -2.37
N LEU A 150 -3.23 13.56 -3.55
CA LEU A 150 -2.84 12.83 -4.76
C LEU A 150 -1.44 13.22 -5.24
N CYS A 151 -1.03 14.49 -5.07
CA CYS A 151 0.35 14.91 -5.30
C CYS A 151 1.31 14.21 -4.34
N GLU A 152 0.98 14.19 -3.04
CA GLU A 152 1.78 13.51 -2.01
C GLU A 152 1.91 12.01 -2.30
N LEU A 153 0.83 11.33 -2.72
CA LEU A 153 0.87 9.93 -3.14
C LEU A 153 1.79 9.68 -4.33
N ARG A 154 1.79 10.58 -5.30
CA ARG A 154 2.68 10.50 -6.47
C ARG A 154 4.14 10.63 -6.05
N ASP A 155 4.45 11.56 -5.16
CA ASP A 155 5.82 11.79 -4.72
C ASP A 155 6.31 10.67 -3.80
N LEU A 156 5.44 10.12 -2.94
CA LEU A 156 5.73 8.90 -2.18
C LEU A 156 6.01 7.71 -3.12
N ALA A 157 5.23 7.54 -4.18
CA ALA A 157 5.43 6.49 -5.17
C ALA A 157 6.82 6.59 -5.84
N LYS A 158 7.22 7.80 -6.27
CA LYS A 158 8.54 8.04 -6.84
C LYS A 158 9.64 7.71 -5.84
N LYS A 159 9.54 8.19 -4.60
CA LYS A 159 10.50 7.89 -3.53
C LYS A 159 10.66 6.39 -3.30
N ILE A 160 9.54 5.65 -3.22
CA ILE A 160 9.57 4.19 -3.06
C ILE A 160 10.34 3.53 -4.21
N VAL A 161 10.05 3.91 -5.45
CA VAL A 161 10.70 3.35 -6.64
C VAL A 161 12.19 3.67 -6.67
N SER A 162 12.58 4.92 -6.39
CA SER A 162 14.00 5.33 -6.35
C SER A 162 14.77 4.62 -5.25
N THR A 163 14.22 4.53 -4.03
CA THR A 163 14.87 3.82 -2.93
C THR A 163 14.93 2.31 -3.20
N LEU A 164 13.91 1.75 -3.86
CA LEU A 164 13.89 0.34 -4.25
C LEU A 164 15.00 0.02 -5.27
N GLU A 165 15.23 0.89 -6.25
CA GLU A 165 16.31 0.73 -7.23
C GLU A 165 17.68 0.66 -6.55
N VAL A 166 17.97 1.62 -5.68
CA VAL A 166 19.23 1.65 -4.91
C VAL A 166 19.37 0.37 -4.08
N ARG A 167 18.31 -0.01 -3.36
CA ARG A 167 18.29 -1.20 -2.50
C ARG A 167 18.48 -2.49 -3.30
N ALA A 168 17.88 -2.58 -4.48
CA ALA A 168 18.05 -3.72 -5.37
C ALA A 168 19.52 -3.84 -5.82
N GLY A 169 20.14 -2.72 -6.18
CA GLY A 169 21.57 -2.65 -6.52
C GLY A 169 22.48 -3.14 -5.40
N GLU A 170 22.26 -2.67 -4.17
CA GLU A 170 23.01 -3.11 -2.97
C GLU A 170 22.93 -4.62 -2.74
N LEU A 171 21.78 -5.23 -3.05
CA LEU A 171 21.51 -6.64 -2.85
C LEU A 171 21.87 -7.50 -4.07
N GLY A 172 22.41 -6.91 -5.14
CA GLY A 172 22.70 -7.59 -6.40
C GLY A 172 21.44 -8.16 -7.07
N LYS A 173 20.28 -7.52 -6.86
CA LYS A 173 18.99 -7.90 -7.44
C LYS A 173 18.75 -7.18 -8.75
N HIS A 174 18.08 -7.86 -9.67
CA HIS A 174 17.64 -7.25 -10.91
C HIS A 174 16.48 -6.29 -10.64
N PHE A 175 16.67 -5.02 -10.98
CA PHE A 175 15.63 -4.00 -10.99
C PHE A 175 15.16 -3.75 -12.42
N SER A 176 13.88 -4.00 -12.68
CA SER A 176 13.29 -3.77 -14.00
C SER A 176 12.83 -2.31 -14.13
N VAL A 177 13.62 -1.49 -14.82
CA VAL A 177 13.28 -0.08 -15.09
C VAL A 177 11.96 0.03 -15.85
N ASN A 178 11.66 -0.92 -16.75
CA ASN A 178 10.40 -0.95 -17.49
C ASN A 178 9.21 -1.18 -16.56
N GLU A 179 9.25 -2.19 -15.66
CA GLU A 179 8.16 -2.45 -14.72
C GLU A 179 7.97 -1.28 -13.74
N ALA A 180 9.06 -0.64 -13.32
CA ALA A 180 9.01 0.55 -12.47
C ALA A 180 8.33 1.74 -13.19
N THR A 181 8.69 1.97 -14.46
CA THR A 181 8.10 3.03 -15.29
C THR A 181 6.63 2.76 -15.55
N GLU A 182 6.26 1.52 -15.89
CA GLU A 182 4.85 1.11 -16.06
C GLU A 182 4.06 1.29 -14.77
N THR A 183 4.64 0.95 -13.61
CA THR A 183 3.99 1.14 -12.31
C THR A 183 3.73 2.61 -12.04
N LEU A 184 4.71 3.50 -12.27
CA LEU A 184 4.54 4.94 -12.09
C LEU A 184 3.55 5.55 -13.08
N GLN A 185 3.54 5.06 -14.32
CA GLN A 185 2.58 5.47 -15.34
C GLN A 185 1.15 5.12 -14.91
N VAL A 186 0.93 3.90 -14.42
CA VAL A 186 -0.38 3.48 -13.91
C VAL A 186 -0.80 4.30 -12.68
N VAL A 187 0.13 4.62 -11.77
CA VAL A 187 -0.15 5.54 -10.65
C VAL A 187 -0.60 6.91 -11.15
N HIS A 188 0.08 7.44 -12.18
CA HIS A 188 -0.29 8.71 -12.79
C HIS A 188 -1.69 8.66 -13.44
N GLU A 189 -2.01 7.58 -14.15
CA GLU A 189 -3.31 7.36 -14.78
C GLU A 189 -4.44 7.26 -13.76
N ILE A 190 -4.24 6.51 -12.67
CA ILE A 190 -5.23 6.40 -11.59
C ILE A 190 -5.49 7.77 -10.95
N ILE A 191 -4.43 8.54 -10.68
CA ILE A 191 -4.57 9.89 -10.12
C ILE A 191 -5.34 10.80 -11.08
N ALA A 192 -5.02 10.75 -12.38
CA ALA A 192 -5.70 11.55 -13.39
C ALA A 192 -7.18 11.15 -13.55
N GLU A 193 -7.48 9.86 -13.51
CA GLU A 193 -8.85 9.33 -13.57
C GLU A 193 -9.66 9.79 -12.34
N VAL A 194 -9.08 9.67 -11.15
CA VAL A 194 -9.71 10.10 -9.90
C VAL A 194 -10.04 11.60 -9.89
N ASN A 195 -9.19 12.42 -10.49
CA ASN A 195 -9.40 13.87 -10.62
C ASN A 195 -10.39 14.28 -11.72
N ALA A 196 -10.67 13.40 -12.70
CA ALA A 196 -11.56 13.70 -13.81
C ALA A 196 -13.05 13.50 -13.45
N TYR A 197 -13.33 12.63 -12.49
CA TYR A 197 -14.67 12.44 -11.91
C TYR A 197 -14.95 13.46 -10.80
#